data_AF-A0A951DD23-F1
#
_entry.id   AF-A0A951DD23-F1
#
_cell.length_a   1.000
_cell.length_b   1.000
_cell.length_c   1.000
_cell.angle_alpha   90.00
_cell.angle_beta   90.00
_cell.angle_gamma   90.00
#
_symmetry.space_group_name_H-M   'P 1'
#
loop_
_entity.id
_entity.type
_entity.pdbx_description
1 polymer ?
#
loop_
_entity_poly.entity_id
_entity_poly.type
_entity_poly.pdbx_seq_one_letter_code
_entity_poly.pdbx_strand_id
1 'polypeptide(L)'
;MTYTETLKEAIWRMHGCDSKHLESVQVTEYSIGKIVWDGTVEVFRLLGPMAPARRCYAWIANHDGPPQVIALLEKAPVRSPRSAVHATVVAGLDTKPRSPSRTTGLIRKRPRKSEDA
;
A
#
# COMPACT_ATOMS: atom_id res chain seq x y z
N MET A 1 -7.07 -3.30 -19.37
CA MET A 1 -5.96 -2.84 -18.50
C MET A 1 -6.02 -3.59 -17.19
N THR A 2 -4.93 -4.23 -16.80
CA THR A 2 -4.76 -4.87 -15.50
C THR A 2 -4.40 -3.82 -14.43
N TYR A 3 -4.53 -4.21 -13.15
CA TYR A 3 -4.19 -3.33 -12.02
C TYR A 3 -2.77 -2.75 -12.11
N THR A 4 -1.78 -3.60 -12.39
CA THR A 4 -0.38 -3.18 -12.52
C THR A 4 -0.14 -2.32 -13.77
N GLU A 5 -0.88 -2.53 -14.87
CA GLU A 5 -0.79 -1.67 -16.06
C GLU A 5 -1.27 -0.25 -15.77
N THR A 6 -2.37 -0.09 -15.02
CA THR A 6 -2.85 1.22 -14.59
C THR A 6 -1.80 1.95 -13.73
N LEU A 7 -1.12 1.23 -12.83
CA LEU A 7 -0.04 1.80 -12.03
C LEU A 7 1.18 2.18 -12.89
N LYS A 8 1.57 1.34 -13.85
CA LYS A 8 2.66 1.64 -14.78
C LYS A 8 2.38 2.91 -15.59
N GLU A 9 1.17 3.04 -16.12
CA GLU A 9 0.75 4.22 -16.88
C GLU A 9 0.78 5.47 -16.01
N ALA A 10 0.30 5.39 -14.76
CA ALA A 10 0.37 6.50 -13.82
C ALA A 10 1.82 6.89 -13.49
N ILE A 11 2.72 5.92 -13.26
CA ILE A 11 4.15 6.17 -13.04
C ILE A 11 4.76 6.89 -14.25
N TRP A 12 4.43 6.47 -15.47
CA TRP A 12 4.89 7.15 -16.67
C TRP A 12 4.37 8.59 -16.74
N ARG A 13 3.07 8.82 -16.48
CA ARG A 13 2.47 10.16 -16.48
C ARG A 13 3.03 11.07 -15.38
N MET A 14 3.30 10.54 -14.18
CA MET A 14 3.76 11.32 -13.02
C MET A 14 5.26 11.56 -13.00
N HIS A 15 6.05 10.63 -13.54
CA HIS A 15 7.51 10.63 -13.39
C HIS A 15 8.26 10.55 -14.72
N GLY A 16 7.57 10.46 -15.86
CA GLY A 16 8.16 10.50 -17.20
C GLY A 16 9.05 9.30 -17.54
N CYS A 17 8.93 8.18 -16.81
CA CYS A 17 9.79 7.01 -17.00
C CYS A 17 8.97 5.72 -17.13
N ASP A 18 9.49 4.79 -17.92
CA ASP A 18 8.92 3.44 -18.00
C ASP A 18 9.27 2.64 -16.74
N SER A 19 8.47 1.61 -16.46
CA SER A 19 8.60 0.81 -15.26
C SER A 19 8.29 -0.67 -15.47
N LYS A 20 8.97 -1.51 -14.69
CA LYS A 20 8.73 -2.95 -14.63
C LYS A 20 8.27 -3.32 -13.23
N HIS A 21 7.11 -3.96 -13.14
CA HIS A 21 6.62 -4.55 -11.89
C HIS A 21 7.60 -5.62 -11.38
N LEU A 22 7.93 -5.58 -10.10
CA LEU A 22 8.86 -6.51 -9.46
C LEU A 22 8.15 -7.48 -8.52
N GLU A 23 7.32 -6.96 -7.63
CA GLU A 23 6.70 -7.71 -6.55
C GLU A 23 5.49 -6.96 -5.98
N SER A 24 4.63 -7.71 -5.30
CA SER A 24 3.46 -7.23 -4.56
C SER A 24 3.68 -7.50 -3.08
N VAL A 25 3.67 -6.46 -2.25
CA VAL A 25 4.00 -6.56 -0.83
C VAL A 25 2.80 -6.17 0.02
N GLN A 26 2.30 -7.12 0.84
CA GLN A 26 1.28 -6.81 1.83
C GLN A 26 1.89 -5.97 2.95
N VAL A 27 1.27 -4.83 3.25
CA VAL A 27 1.67 -3.93 4.33
C VAL A 27 0.48 -3.72 5.26
N THR A 28 0.74 -3.81 6.57
CA THR A 28 -0.21 -3.39 7.60
C THR A 28 0.50 -2.37 8.49
N GLU A 29 -0.05 -1.16 8.56
CA GLU A 29 0.48 -0.06 9.35
C GLU A 29 -0.39 0.19 10.58
N TYR A 30 0.28 0.35 11.73
CA TYR A 30 -0.37 0.54 13.01
C TYR A 30 -0.06 1.94 13.55
N SER A 31 -1.06 2.59 14.12
CA SER A 31 -0.90 3.81 14.90
C SER A 31 -1.75 3.71 16.16
N ILE A 32 -1.13 3.93 17.32
CA ILE A 32 -1.78 3.88 18.65
C ILE A 32 -2.63 2.60 18.81
N GLY A 33 -2.05 1.44 18.46
CA GLY A 33 -2.71 0.13 18.57
C GLY A 33 -3.85 -0.13 17.59
N LYS A 34 -4.12 0.77 16.64
CA LYS A 34 -5.14 0.60 15.60
C LYS A 34 -4.48 0.44 14.24
N ILE A 35 -5.09 -0.39 13.39
CA ILE A 35 -4.69 -0.48 11.98
C ILE A 35 -5.15 0.81 11.29
N VAL A 36 -4.19 1.58 10.78
CA VAL A 36 -4.46 2.82 10.03
C VAL A 36 -4.35 2.63 8.53
N TRP A 37 -3.68 1.55 8.09
CA TRP A 37 -3.54 1.18 6.69
C TRP A 37 -3.35 -0.35 6.59
N ASP A 38 -4.04 -1.01 5.66
CA ASP A 38 -3.87 -2.44 5.37
C ASP A 38 -4.15 -2.70 3.89
N GLY A 39 -3.17 -3.26 3.17
CA GLY A 39 -3.32 -3.61 1.76
C GLY A 39 -2.00 -3.92 1.06
N THR A 40 -2.08 -3.98 -0.28
CA THR A 40 -0.94 -4.34 -1.12
C THR A 40 -0.28 -3.09 -1.69
N VAL A 41 1.04 -3.02 -1.58
CA VAL A 41 1.89 -2.06 -2.29
C VAL A 41 2.61 -2.79 -3.41
N GLU A 42 2.47 -2.27 -4.62
CA GLU A 42 3.19 -2.78 -5.78
C GLU A 42 4.55 -2.08 -5.90
N VAL A 43 5.60 -2.86 -6.13
CA VAL A 43 6.96 -2.37 -6.28
C VAL A 43 7.35 -2.40 -7.75
N PHE A 44 7.82 -1.27 -8.25
CA PHE A 44 8.27 -1.12 -9.63
C PHE A 44 9.74 -0.76 -9.68
N ARG A 45 10.48 -1.36 -10.61
CA ARG A 45 11.78 -0.85 -11.07
C ARG A 45 11.53 0.23 -12.10
N LEU A 46 12.13 1.40 -11.93
CA LEU A 46 12.12 2.44 -12.95
C LEU A 46 13.24 2.15 -13.96
N LEU A 47 12.93 2.35 -15.23
CA LEU A 47 13.82 2.00 -16.35
C LEU A 47 14.35 3.27 -17.04
N GLY A 48 15.54 3.13 -17.62
CA GLY A 48 16.18 4.17 -18.43
C GLY A 48 17.15 5.08 -17.66
N PRO A 49 18.02 5.80 -18.39
CA PRO A 49 19.11 6.59 -17.81
C PRO A 49 18.63 7.85 -17.07
N MET A 50 17.44 8.36 -17.39
CA MET A 50 16.86 9.56 -16.77
C MET A 50 15.92 9.23 -15.60
N ALA A 51 15.83 7.97 -15.18
CA ALA A 51 14.95 7.56 -14.10
C ALA A 51 15.30 8.31 -12.79
N PRO A 52 14.32 8.95 -12.14
CA PRO A 52 14.60 9.80 -10.98
C PRO A 52 14.92 9.01 -9.70
N ALA A 53 14.70 7.68 -9.69
CA ALA A 53 15.02 6.77 -8.60
C ALA A 53 15.19 5.34 -9.15
N ARG A 54 15.66 4.41 -8.30
CA ARG A 54 15.78 2.98 -8.67
C ARG A 54 14.43 2.27 -8.68
N ARG A 55 13.56 2.60 -7.72
CA ARG A 55 12.23 2.02 -7.57
C ARG A 55 11.14 3.07 -7.36
N CYS A 56 9.91 2.64 -7.59
CA CYS A 56 8.69 3.34 -7.21
C CYS A 56 7.74 2.37 -6.50
N TYR A 57 7.07 2.85 -5.46
CA TYR A 57 6.06 2.14 -4.69
C TYR A 57 4.71 2.73 -5.04
N ALA A 58 3.78 1.89 -5.49
CA ALA A 58 2.49 2.39 -5.96
C ALA A 58 1.31 1.50 -5.56
N TRP A 59 0.15 2.12 -5.41
CA TRP A 59 -1.12 1.47 -5.15
C TRP A 59 -2.26 2.40 -5.56
N ILE A 60 -3.49 1.87 -5.63
CA ILE A 60 -4.70 2.66 -5.86
C ILE A 60 -5.40 2.87 -4.52
N ALA A 61 -5.51 4.13 -4.10
CA ALA A 61 -6.30 4.55 -2.95
C ALA A 61 -7.76 4.73 -3.36
N ASN A 62 -8.68 4.21 -2.55
CA ASN A 62 -10.10 4.43 -2.74
C ASN A 62 -10.87 4.15 -1.43
N HIS A 63 -10.85 5.13 -0.53
CA HIS A 63 -11.77 5.22 0.59
C HIS A 63 -12.71 6.40 0.27
N ASP A 64 -13.97 6.09 -0.08
CA ASP A 64 -15.06 7.05 -0.30
C ASP A 64 -14.91 8.07 -1.47
N GLY A 65 -14.07 7.81 -2.48
CA GLY A 65 -13.82 8.74 -3.59
C GLY A 65 -13.54 8.10 -4.96
N PRO A 66 -13.25 8.89 -6.00
CA PRO A 66 -12.71 8.34 -7.24
C PRO A 66 -11.36 7.67 -6.95
N PRO A 67 -11.04 6.53 -7.60
CA PRO A 67 -9.78 5.86 -7.39
C PRO A 67 -8.61 6.79 -7.74
N GLN A 68 -7.69 6.96 -6.79
CA GLN A 68 -6.49 7.77 -6.97
C GLN A 68 -5.26 6.86 -6.97
N VAL A 69 -4.39 7.02 -7.96
CA VAL A 69 -3.11 6.33 -7.97
C VAL A 69 -2.14 7.08 -7.08
N ILE A 70 -1.56 6.37 -6.11
CA ILE A 70 -0.47 6.83 -5.27
C ILE A 70 0.81 6.21 -5.81
N ALA A 71 1.84 7.02 -6.07
CA ALA A 71 3.14 6.57 -6.55
C ALA A 71 4.25 7.39 -5.88
N LEU A 72 5.13 6.71 -5.11
CA LEU A 72 6.25 7.33 -4.39
C LEU A 72 7.57 6.78 -4.91
N LEU A 73 8.49 7.68 -5.25
CA LEU A 73 9.86 7.34 -5.63
C LEU A 73 10.67 6.87 -4.42
N GLU A 74 11.60 5.93 -4.62
CA GLU A 74 12.57 5.48 -3.60
C GLU A 74 13.63 6.58 -3.31
N LYS A 75 13.19 7.65 -2.64
CA LYS A 75 13.99 8.80 -2.17
C LYS A 75 13.71 9.03 -0.70
N ALA A 76 14.73 9.38 0.09
CA ALA A 76 14.57 9.62 1.53
C ALA A 76 13.40 10.59 1.82
N PRO A 77 12.50 10.26 2.77
CA PRO A 77 12.55 9.14 3.72
C PRO A 77 12.03 7.79 3.19
N VAL A 78 11.53 7.71 1.97
CA VAL A 78 10.93 6.50 1.36
C VAL A 78 12.02 5.55 0.84
N ARG A 79 12.16 4.40 1.49
CA ARG A 79 13.20 3.37 1.20
C ARG A 79 12.65 1.93 1.11
N SER A 80 11.36 1.74 1.37
CA SER A 80 10.66 0.46 1.39
C SER A 80 9.15 0.65 1.21
N PRO A 81 8.39 -0.40 0.85
CA PRO A 81 6.93 -0.32 0.77
C PRO A 81 6.29 0.17 2.06
N ARG A 82 6.75 -0.32 3.21
CA ARG A 82 6.29 0.12 4.53
C ARG A 82 6.58 1.60 4.79
N SER A 83 7.78 2.08 4.46
CA SER A 83 8.11 3.51 4.62
C SER A 83 7.30 4.42 3.67
N ALA A 84 6.90 3.92 2.50
CA ALA A 84 6.05 4.66 1.58
C ALA A 84 4.65 4.87 2.18
N VAL A 85 4.05 3.80 2.71
CA VAL A 85 2.77 3.86 3.45
C VAL A 85 2.90 4.74 4.68
N HIS A 86 3.95 4.56 5.47
CA HIS A 86 4.18 5.37 6.66
C HIS A 86 4.28 6.87 6.33
N ALA A 87 4.98 7.22 5.25
CA ALA A 87 5.09 8.62 4.81
C ALA A 87 3.74 9.23 4.43
N THR A 88 2.85 8.48 3.75
CA THR A 88 1.52 9.00 3.40
C THR A 88 0.60 9.13 4.63
N VAL A 89 0.69 8.19 5.57
CA VAL A 89 -0.04 8.23 6.85
C VAL A 89 0.41 9.43 7.69
N VAL A 90 1.72 9.66 7.83
CA VAL A 90 2.28 10.82 8.56
C VAL A 90 1.89 12.13 7.89
N ALA A 91 1.81 12.16 6.55
CA ALA A 91 1.34 13.32 5.79
C ALA A 91 -0.19 13.53 5.88
N GLY A 92 -0.94 12.65 6.55
CA GLY A 92 -2.40 12.76 6.70
C GLY A 92 -3.18 12.53 5.40
N LEU A 93 -2.58 11.87 4.42
CA LEU A 93 -3.22 11.58 3.14
C LEU A 93 -4.13 10.36 3.26
N ASP A 94 -5.36 10.45 2.77
CA ASP A 94 -6.23 9.28 2.65
C ASP A 94 -5.81 8.41 1.48
N THR A 95 -4.86 7.52 1.76
CA THR A 95 -4.22 6.63 0.78
C THR A 95 -4.60 5.18 0.99
N LYS A 96 -5.69 4.91 1.72
CA LYS A 96 -6.08 3.53 2.01
C LYS A 96 -6.48 2.83 0.71
N PRO A 97 -5.87 1.67 0.41
CA PRO A 97 -6.33 0.87 -0.71
C PRO A 97 -7.74 0.37 -0.41
N ARG A 98 -8.49 0.06 -1.46
CA ARG A 98 -9.78 -0.59 -1.32
C ARG A 98 -9.57 -1.88 -0.53
N SER A 99 -10.10 -1.94 0.69
CA SER A 99 -9.95 -3.11 1.56
C SER A 99 -10.34 -4.36 0.75
N PRO A 100 -9.50 -5.41 0.66
CA PRO A 100 -10.04 -6.72 0.39
C PRO A 100 -11.03 -6.94 1.52
N SER A 101 -12.27 -7.29 1.19
CA SER A 101 -13.30 -7.66 2.16
C SER A 101 -12.76 -8.81 3.02
N ARG A 102 -12.03 -8.48 4.08
CA ARG A 102 -11.69 -9.40 5.15
C ARG A 102 -13.01 -9.60 5.86
N THR A 103 -13.76 -10.62 5.43
CA THR A 103 -14.84 -11.23 6.20
C THR A 103 -14.23 -11.64 7.53
N THR A 104 -14.15 -10.70 8.47
CA THR A 104 -13.87 -11.01 9.88
C THR A 104 -15.21 -11.42 10.46
N GLY A 105 -15.65 -12.59 10.01
CA GLY A 105 -16.67 -13.34 10.68
C GLY A 105 -16.10 -13.89 11.97
N LEU A 106 -16.89 -13.70 13.03
CA LEU A 106 -17.00 -14.59 14.18
C LEU A 106 -16.00 -14.42 15.34
N ILE A 107 -16.47 -13.61 16.30
CA ILE A 107 -16.37 -13.89 17.73
C ILE A 107 -16.57 -15.40 17.97
N ARG A 108 -15.57 -16.11 18.49
CA ARG A 108 -15.80 -17.27 19.36
C ARG A 108 -15.11 -17.08 20.71
N LYS A 109 -16.01 -16.87 21.68
CA LYS A 109 -15.90 -16.82 23.13
C LYS A 109 -14.81 -17.73 23.70
N ARG A 110 -14.06 -17.21 24.68
CA ARG A 110 -13.35 -18.03 25.67
C ARG A 110 -14.36 -18.95 26.39
N PRO A 111 -14.12 -20.25 26.54
CA PRO A 111 -14.76 -20.98 27.62
C PRO A 111 -14.07 -20.62 28.94
N ARG A 112 -14.84 -20.11 29.91
CA ARG A 112 -14.45 -20.18 31.32
C ARG A 112 -14.46 -21.66 31.69
N LYS A 113 -13.31 -22.21 32.08
CA LYS A 113 -13.32 -23.41 32.91
C LYS A 113 -13.57 -22.95 34.34
N SER A 114 -14.81 -23.11 34.77
CA SER A 114 -15.18 -23.36 36.15
C SER A 114 -15.78 -24.74 36.15
N GLU A 115 -15.13 -25.70 36.79
CA GLU A 115 -15.80 -26.88 37.32
C GLU A 115 -15.01 -27.39 38.53
N ASP A 116 -15.74 -27.44 39.64
CA ASP A 116 -15.41 -28.00 40.95
C ASP A 116 -14.88 -29.44 40.89
N ALA A 117 -13.87 -29.73 41.72
CA ALA A 117 -13.79 -30.90 42.59
C ALA A 117 -12.77 -30.63 43.70
#